data_AF-A0A482VBA3-F1
#
_entry.id   AF-A0A482VBA3-F1
#
_cell.length_a   1.000
_cell.length_b   1.000
_cell.length_c   1.000
_cell.angle_alpha   90.00
_cell.angle_beta   90.00
_cell.angle_gamma   90.00
#
_symmetry.space_group_name_H-M   'P 1'
#
loop_
_entity.id
_entity.type
_entity.pdbx_description
1 polymer ?
#
loop_
_entity_poly.entity_id
_entity_poly.type
_entity_poly.pdbx_seq_one_letter_code
_entity_poly.pdbx_strand_id
1 'polypeptide(L)'
;MKCFVRYEKYCDFPIENLPYGVFSTKDDRLKILLKLNNQQTTHRIGVAIGDQILDLKQIAHLFNGPELKNNQHVFREVNPS
;
A
#
# COMPACT_ATOMS: atom_id res chain seq x y z
N MET A 1 -10.00 16.91 9.37
CA MET A 1 -9.52 16.62 7.99
C MET A 1 -10.71 16.21 7.12
N LYS A 2 -10.62 16.27 5.79
CA LYS A 2 -11.69 15.76 4.90
C LYS A 2 -11.18 14.50 4.19
N CYS A 3 -11.99 13.44 4.21
CA CYS A 3 -11.74 12.20 3.47
C CYS A 3 -12.94 11.91 2.56
N PHE A 4 -12.68 11.46 1.33
CA PHE A 4 -13.74 11.04 0.41
C PHE A 4 -14.15 9.57 0.64
N VAL A 5 -13.29 8.77 1.26
CA VAL A 5 -13.60 7.40 1.69
C VAL A 5 -14.55 7.48 2.89
N ARG A 6 -15.70 6.82 2.76
CA ARG A 6 -16.69 6.73 3.83
C ARG A 6 -16.30 5.61 4.78
N TYR A 7 -16.48 5.84 6.07
CA TYR A 7 -16.29 4.84 7.12
C TYR A 7 -17.28 5.10 8.25
N GLU A 8 -17.57 4.05 9.02
CA GLU A 8 -18.49 4.15 10.15
C GLU A 8 -17.93 5.01 11.28
N LYS A 9 -18.82 5.52 12.14
CA LYS A 9 -18.47 6.41 13.25
C LYS A 9 -17.42 5.82 14.20
N TYR A 10 -17.42 4.50 14.39
CA TYR A 10 -16.53 3.78 15.30
C TYR A 10 -15.52 2.90 14.54
N CYS A 11 -15.21 3.27 13.30
CA CYS A 11 -14.19 2.58 12.52
C CYS A 11 -12.80 2.71 13.18
N ASP A 12 -12.03 1.62 13.19
CA ASP A 12 -10.64 1.61 13.68
C ASP A 12 -9.68 2.35 12.75
N PHE A 13 -10.06 2.55 11.49
CA PHE A 13 -9.23 3.16 10.44
C PHE A 13 -9.82 4.48 9.92
N PRO A 14 -10.09 5.49 10.78
CA PRO A 14 -10.53 6.79 10.33
C PRO A 14 -9.36 7.57 9.68
N ILE A 15 -9.65 8.73 9.09
CA ILE A 15 -8.63 9.55 8.40
C ILE A 15 -7.53 10.06 9.35
N GLU A 16 -7.80 10.09 10.65
CA GLU A 16 -6.85 10.49 11.68
C GLU A 16 -5.85 9.38 12.04
N ASN A 17 -6.15 8.12 11.75
CA ASN A 17 -5.31 6.99 12.16
C ASN A 17 -4.29 6.60 11.08
N LEU A 18 -4.75 6.35 9.85
CA LEU A 18 -3.92 5.96 8.70
C LEU A 18 -2.74 5.01 9.03
N PRO A 19 -3.00 3.84 9.67
CA PRO A 19 -1.93 2.93 10.04
C PRO A 19 -1.31 2.27 8.80
N TYR A 20 0.00 2.03 8.87
CA TYR A 20 0.74 1.31 7.85
C TYR A 20 0.68 -0.21 8.09
N GLY A 21 0.59 -0.98 7.01
CA GLY A 21 0.64 -2.43 7.06
C GLY A 21 1.28 -3.02 5.80
N VAL A 22 1.66 -4.29 5.88
CA VAL A 22 2.13 -5.08 4.74
C VAL A 22 1.00 -5.97 4.27
N PHE A 23 0.67 -5.93 2.98
CA PHE A 23 -0.44 -6.71 2.42
C PHE A 23 -0.08 -7.37 1.08
N SER A 24 -0.93 -8.29 0.65
CA SER A 24 -0.96 -8.86 -0.70
C SER A 24 -2.40 -9.11 -1.13
N THR A 25 -2.67 -9.14 -2.43
CA THR A 25 -3.99 -9.50 -2.96
C THR A 25 -4.00 -10.91 -3.54
N LYS A 26 -5.20 -11.45 -3.80
CA LYS A 26 -5.36 -12.74 -4.50
C LYS A 26 -4.70 -12.72 -5.88
N ASP A 27 -4.81 -11.61 -6.61
CA ASP A 27 -4.21 -11.44 -7.94
C ASP A 27 -2.68 -11.45 -7.89
N ASP A 28 -2.10 -10.85 -6.85
CA ASP A 28 -0.64 -10.90 -6.65
C ASP A 28 -0.17 -12.34 -6.43
N ARG A 29 -0.90 -13.10 -5.61
CA ARG A 29 -0.60 -14.52 -5.37
C ARG A 29 -0.75 -15.34 -6.65
N LEU A 30 -1.76 -15.05 -7.46
CA LEU A 30 -1.97 -15.73 -8.74
C LEU A 30 -0.83 -15.46 -9.73
N LYS A 31 -0.33 -14.22 -9.81
CA LYS A 31 0.82 -13.88 -10.67
C LYS A 31 2.08 -14.66 -10.30
N ILE A 32 2.32 -14.88 -9.00
CA ILE A 32 3.42 -15.75 -8.53
C ILE A 32 3.20 -17.20 -8.98
N LEU A 33 2.02 -17.76 -8.72
CA LEU A 33 1.72 -19.15 -9.05
C LEU A 33 1.86 -19.41 -10.56
N LEU A 34 1.47 -18.44 -11.37
CA LEU A 34 1.57 -18.49 -12.83
C LEU A 34 2.94 -18.03 -13.37
N LYS A 35 3.90 -17.66 -12.49
CA LYS A 35 5.22 -17.10 -12.84
C LYS A 35 5.14 -15.95 -13.86
N LEU A 36 4.06 -15.17 -13.81
CA LEU A 36 3.84 -14.06 -14.74
C LEU A 36 4.81 -12.91 -14.40
N ASN A 37 5.48 -12.39 -15.42
CA ASN A 37 6.34 -11.20 -15.38
C ASN A 37 7.56 -11.28 -14.46
N ASN A 38 8.14 -12.46 -14.21
CA ASN A 38 9.29 -12.65 -13.29
C ASN A 38 9.09 -11.96 -11.92
N GLN A 39 7.83 -11.71 -11.52
CA GLN A 39 7.52 -11.00 -10.28
C GLN A 39 7.67 -11.95 -9.10
N GLN A 40 8.73 -11.74 -8.33
CA GLN A 40 9.08 -12.56 -7.18
C GLN A 40 8.25 -12.23 -5.92
N THR A 41 7.35 -11.24 -5.95
CA THR A 41 7.07 -10.42 -4.75
C THR A 41 5.62 -9.97 -4.64
N THR A 42 4.96 -10.28 -3.52
CA THR A 42 3.55 -9.92 -3.26
C THR A 42 3.36 -8.92 -2.14
N HIS A 43 4.35 -8.73 -1.27
CA HIS A 43 4.25 -7.90 -0.09
C HIS A 43 4.47 -6.44 -0.45
N ARG A 44 3.46 -5.60 -0.17
CA ARG A 44 3.51 -4.16 -0.41
C ARG A 44 3.05 -3.39 0.82
N ILE A 45 3.55 -2.17 0.95
CA ILE A 45 3.14 -1.26 2.01
C ILE A 45 1.81 -0.62 1.60
N GLY A 46 0.82 -0.71 2.48
CA GLY A 46 -0.47 -0.07 2.33
C GLY A 46 -0.85 0.71 3.58
N VAL A 47 -1.82 1.62 3.43
CA VAL A 47 -2.43 2.37 4.52
C VAL A 47 -3.91 1.98 4.63
N ALA A 48 -4.36 1.61 5.82
CA ALA A 48 -5.78 1.30 6.04
C ALA A 48 -6.61 2.58 6.15
N ILE A 49 -7.77 2.60 5.49
CA ILE A 49 -8.75 3.70 5.55
C ILE A 49 -10.16 3.15 5.34
N GLY A 50 -11.00 3.23 6.37
CA GLY A 50 -12.30 2.55 6.36
C GLY A 50 -12.17 1.05 6.14
N ASP A 51 -12.86 0.54 5.12
CA ASP A 51 -12.79 -0.85 4.65
C ASP A 51 -11.80 -1.06 3.49
N GLN A 52 -11.00 -0.04 3.16
CA GLN A 52 -10.07 -0.05 2.03
C GLN A 52 -8.60 0.01 2.48
N ILE A 53 -7.73 -0.39 1.56
CA ILE A 53 -6.27 -0.25 1.70
C ILE A 53 -5.77 0.61 0.53
N LEU A 54 -5.08 1.70 0.84
CA LEU A 54 -4.37 2.52 -0.14
C LEU A 54 -2.99 1.92 -0.40
N ASP A 55 -2.76 1.41 -1.61
CA ASP A 55 -1.47 0.85 -2.04
C ASP A 55 -0.45 1.97 -2.30
N LEU A 56 0.55 2.08 -1.43
CA LEU A 56 1.55 3.16 -1.54
C LEU A 56 2.46 3.01 -2.75
N LYS A 57 2.62 1.80 -3.29
CA LYS A 57 3.39 1.59 -4.52
C LYS A 57 2.76 2.33 -5.70
N GLN A 58 1.43 2.31 -5.80
CA GLN A 58 0.67 2.92 -6.90
C GLN A 58 0.75 4.45 -6.86
N ILE A 59 0.77 5.03 -5.66
CA ILE A 59 0.80 6.48 -5.45
C ILE A 59 2.18 7.01 -5.09
N ALA A 60 3.24 6.19 -5.18
CA ALA A 60 4.60 6.55 -4.77
C ALA A 60 5.04 7.93 -5.33
N HIS A 61 4.70 8.17 -6.61
CA HIS A 61 5.00 9.40 -7.35
C HIS A 61 4.44 10.70 -6.72
N LEU A 62 3.47 10.60 -5.80
CA LEU A 62 2.94 11.75 -5.06
C LEU A 62 3.84 12.17 -3.88
N PHE A 63 4.76 11.31 -3.42
CA PHE A 63 5.69 11.63 -2.32
C PHE A 63 6.90 12.44 -2.81
N ASN A 64 6.66 13.68 -3.18
CA ASN A 64 7.66 14.63 -3.68
C ASN A 64 8.29 15.53 -2.58
N GLY A 65 8.00 15.24 -1.30
CA GLY A 65 8.60 15.92 -0.16
C GLY A 65 10.12 15.68 -0.02
N PRO A 66 10.82 16.49 0.79
CA PRO A 66 12.29 16.47 0.88
C PRO A 66 12.85 15.09 1.26
N GLU A 67 12.16 14.37 2.14
CA GLU A 67 12.61 13.07 2.68
C GLU A 67 12.42 11.90 1.68
N LEU A 68 11.33 11.93 0.90
CA LEU A 68 10.90 10.77 0.11
C LEU A 68 11.09 10.93 -1.40
N LYS A 69 11.31 12.16 -1.90
CA LYS A 69 11.49 12.41 -3.34
C LYS A 69 12.61 11.56 -3.98
N ASN A 70 13.70 11.33 -3.24
CA ASN A 70 14.86 10.57 -3.71
C ASN A 70 14.78 9.08 -3.31
N ASN A 71 13.85 8.71 -2.43
CA ASN A 71 13.71 7.38 -1.85
C ASN A 71 12.47 6.63 -2.36
N GLN A 72 11.98 6.99 -3.54
CA GLN A 72 10.78 6.40 -4.16
C GLN A 72 10.82 4.87 -4.33
N HIS A 73 12.04 4.33 -4.41
CA HIS A 73 12.28 2.90 -4.57
C HIS A 73 11.80 2.09 -3.36
N VAL A 74 11.79 2.66 -2.15
CA VAL A 74 11.38 1.95 -0.91
C VAL A 74 9.94 1.43 -0.95
N PHE A 75 9.06 2.07 -1.74
CA PHE A 75 7.67 1.60 -1.93
C PHE A 75 7.55 0.43 -2.92
N ARG A 76 8.65 0.10 -3.61
CA ARG A 76 8.74 -0.95 -4.64
C ARG A 76 9.69 -2.06 -4.24
N GLU A 77 10.47 -1.85 -3.18
CA GLU A 77 11.40 -2.81 -2.63
C GLU A 77 10.69 -4.04 -2.10
N VAL A 78 11.48 -5.11 -2.07
CA VAL A 78 11.03 -6.45 -1.80
C VAL A 78 12.00 -6.93 -0.75
N ASN A 79 11.52 -7.07 0.48
CA ASN A 79 12.29 -7.80 1.47
C ASN A 79 12.07 -9.30 1.25
N PRO A 80 13.11 -10.07 0.88
CA PRO A 80 13.06 -11.52 0.97
C PRO A 80 12.99 -11.88 2.47
N SER A 81 11.85 -12.40 2.89
CA SER A 81 11.64 -13.03 4.20
C SER A 81 12.28 -14.40 4.25
#